data_AF-A0A257RVG0-F1
#
_entry.id   AF-A0A257RVG0-F1
#
_cell.length_a   1.000
_cell.length_b   1.000
_cell.length_c   1.000
_cell.angle_alpha   90.00
_cell.angle_beta   90.00
_cell.angle_gamma   90.00
#
_symmetry.space_group_name_H-M   'P 1'
#
loop_
_entity.id
_entity.type
_entity.pdbx_description
1 polymer ?
#
loop_
_entity_poly.entity_id
_entity_poly.type
_entity_poly.pdbx_seq_one_letter_code
_entity_poly.pdbx_strand_id
1 'polypeptide(L)'
;RGFRSFWLWIAAVTTLWALGSATPFYHVVYAIVPGTKFFRAPSTIFFMTSFAVVMLATVGLERALARRVSVTYALSWLGAAGLIALLASGGMLTNMAQTIAASFAGPQLFERVQANNTALILGAWRSFIVAAVACGLLVAIARNRIPLRTAAIAFVALVAVDLLSIAHNYWMFSPPASTLYASDPAIAYMQQQPQPGRVLPLAASDAGMAATRDPYFLGDAFMVHDIRSVIGYHGNELGAYEQLGNKQGSEYENEINPEFWRLTNVQYVYTNVDAPTLDTLYATQLKRPDITFTRLVGPVRNSAGSMVYLLRPSQNDPFAWVTPALVKAAEDQSLPTVLNPKFNPATVAVFDTSAAVSP
;
A
#
# COMPACT_ATOMS: atom_id res chain seq x y z
N ARG A 1 -16.28 28.59 -25.23
CA ARG A 1 -17.15 27.95 -24.21
C ARG A 1 -16.76 26.48 -24.02
N GLY A 2 -16.54 25.70 -25.10
CA GLY A 2 -16.13 24.29 -25.03
C GLY A 2 -14.94 23.97 -24.12
N PHE A 3 -13.84 24.74 -24.17
CA PHE A 3 -12.64 24.45 -23.36
C PHE A 3 -12.90 24.42 -21.83
N ARG A 4 -13.58 25.42 -21.28
CA ARG A 4 -13.87 25.48 -19.83
C ARG A 4 -14.82 24.36 -19.42
N SER A 5 -15.89 24.16 -20.20
CA SER A 5 -16.85 23.09 -19.94
C SER A 5 -16.19 21.72 -20.00
N PHE A 6 -15.29 21.49 -20.96
CA PHE A 6 -14.51 20.26 -21.07
C PHE A 6 -13.71 20.00 -19.81
N TRP A 7 -12.87 20.95 -19.36
CA TRP A 7 -12.05 20.73 -18.16
C TRP A 7 -12.85 20.64 -16.86
N LEU A 8 -13.98 21.35 -16.76
CA LEU A 8 -14.90 21.19 -15.63
C LEU A 8 -15.51 19.79 -15.59
N TRP A 9 -15.90 19.25 -16.75
CA TRP A 9 -16.41 17.89 -16.86
C TRP A 9 -15.35 16.86 -16.51
N ILE A 10 -14.12 17.01 -17.02
CA ILE A 10 -12.99 16.14 -16.65
C ILE A 10 -12.80 16.18 -15.14
N ALA A 11 -12.61 17.36 -14.54
CA ALA A 11 -12.41 17.50 -13.10
C ALA A 11 -13.53 16.85 -12.28
N ALA A 12 -14.79 17.05 -12.67
CA ALA A 12 -15.93 16.46 -11.97
C ALA A 12 -15.94 14.94 -12.06
N VAL A 13 -15.88 14.39 -13.28
CA VAL A 13 -15.97 12.94 -13.53
C VAL A 13 -14.80 12.20 -12.89
N THR A 14 -13.58 12.70 -13.04
CA THR A 14 -12.39 12.03 -12.48
C THR A 14 -12.34 12.15 -10.97
N THR A 15 -12.90 13.20 -10.37
CA THR A 15 -13.05 13.29 -8.91
C THR A 15 -14.06 12.28 -8.40
N LEU A 16 -15.23 12.18 -9.03
CA LEU A 16 -16.25 11.21 -8.65
C LEU A 16 -15.73 9.78 -8.76
N TRP A 17 -14.97 9.46 -9.82
CA TRP A 17 -14.30 8.16 -9.94
C TRP A 17 -13.23 7.96 -8.87
N ALA A 18 -12.37 8.95 -8.62
CA ALA A 18 -11.27 8.85 -7.67
C ALA A 18 -11.73 8.58 -6.21
N LEU A 19 -12.94 9.00 -5.86
CA LEU A 19 -13.55 8.72 -4.56
C LEU A 19 -13.97 7.23 -4.40
N GLY A 20 -13.97 6.45 -5.47
CA GLY A 20 -14.22 5.00 -5.44
C GLY A 20 -15.59 4.66 -4.83
N SER A 21 -15.63 3.55 -4.09
CA SER A 21 -16.85 2.99 -3.48
C SER A 21 -17.54 3.91 -2.46
N ALA A 22 -16.91 5.03 -2.07
CA ALA A 22 -17.53 6.07 -1.25
C ALA A 22 -18.63 6.86 -1.98
N THR A 23 -18.77 6.71 -3.31
CA THR A 23 -19.80 7.41 -4.10
C THR A 23 -20.72 6.46 -4.86
N PRO A 24 -22.01 6.81 -5.02
CA PRO A 24 -22.92 6.06 -5.90
C PRO A 24 -22.43 6.00 -7.36
N PHE A 25 -21.69 7.02 -7.82
CA PHE A 25 -21.17 7.10 -9.18
C PHE A 25 -20.27 5.90 -9.52
N TYR A 26 -19.37 5.53 -8.61
CA TYR A 26 -18.50 4.37 -8.80
C TYR A 26 -19.30 3.08 -8.92
N HIS A 27 -20.30 2.86 -8.07
CA HIS A 27 -21.14 1.66 -8.11
C HIS A 27 -21.91 1.50 -9.41
N VAL A 28 -22.44 2.61 -9.95
CA VAL A 28 -23.14 2.61 -11.25
C VAL A 28 -22.19 2.22 -12.39
N VAL A 29 -21.01 2.85 -12.45
CA VAL A 29 -20.03 2.55 -13.50
C VAL A 29 -19.51 1.12 -13.36
N TYR A 30 -19.25 0.66 -12.13
CA TYR A 30 -18.83 -0.71 -11.82
C TYR A 30 -19.87 -1.75 -12.27
N ALA A 31 -21.16 -1.46 -12.09
CA ALA A 31 -22.24 -2.36 -12.48
C ALA A 31 -22.47 -2.43 -14.00
N ILE A 32 -22.25 -1.32 -14.71
CA ILE A 32 -22.66 -1.19 -16.13
C ILE A 32 -21.50 -1.44 -17.11
N VAL A 33 -20.29 -0.96 -16.80
CA VAL A 33 -19.18 -0.96 -17.75
C VAL A 33 -18.37 -2.25 -17.61
N PRO A 34 -18.35 -3.13 -18.63
CA PRO A 34 -17.62 -4.39 -18.56
C PRO A 34 -16.12 -4.17 -18.31
N GLY A 35 -15.54 -5.02 -17.48
CA GLY A 35 -14.11 -4.99 -17.18
C GLY A 35 -13.67 -3.95 -16.14
N THR A 36 -14.59 -3.13 -15.61
CA THR A 36 -14.29 -2.19 -14.51
C THR A 36 -13.71 -2.86 -13.28
N LYS A 37 -14.17 -4.08 -12.99
CA LYS A 37 -13.66 -4.96 -11.93
C LYS A 37 -12.15 -5.28 -12.03
N PHE A 38 -11.53 -5.08 -13.19
CA PHE A 38 -10.10 -5.30 -13.38
C PHE A 38 -9.25 -4.05 -13.07
N PHE A 39 -9.84 -2.86 -12.96
CA PHE A 39 -9.10 -1.67 -12.55
C PHE A 39 -8.86 -1.69 -11.03
N ARG A 40 -7.59 -1.55 -10.66
CA ARG A 40 -7.16 -1.41 -9.26
C ARG A 40 -7.02 0.08 -8.92
N ALA A 41 -7.26 0.43 -7.66
CA ALA A 41 -7.03 1.76 -7.09
C ALA A 41 -7.66 2.92 -7.91
N PRO A 42 -8.99 3.12 -7.84
CA PRO A 42 -9.67 4.15 -8.61
C PRO A 42 -9.15 5.58 -8.33
N SER A 43 -8.59 5.82 -7.14
CA SER A 43 -7.98 7.07 -6.73
C SER A 43 -6.82 7.54 -7.63
N THR A 44 -6.16 6.62 -8.34
CA THR A 44 -5.04 6.96 -9.23
C THR A 44 -5.42 7.93 -10.34
N ILE A 45 -6.68 7.94 -10.80
CA ILE A 45 -7.15 8.90 -11.83
C ILE A 45 -7.12 10.35 -11.36
N PHE A 46 -7.00 10.61 -10.05
CA PHE A 46 -7.09 11.95 -9.48
C PHE A 46 -6.07 12.92 -10.07
N PHE A 47 -4.96 12.43 -10.63
CA PHE A 47 -4.03 13.25 -11.41
C PHE A 47 -4.70 14.03 -12.56
N MET A 48 -5.75 13.46 -13.17
CA MET A 48 -6.56 14.16 -14.18
C MET A 48 -7.41 15.28 -13.59
N THR A 49 -7.92 15.12 -12.37
CA THR A 49 -8.56 16.23 -11.63
C THR A 49 -7.55 17.35 -11.41
N SER A 50 -6.37 17.04 -10.88
CA SER A 50 -5.32 18.03 -10.65
C SER A 50 -4.93 18.75 -11.94
N PHE A 51 -4.75 18.01 -13.03
CA PHE A 51 -4.42 18.58 -14.33
C PHE A 51 -5.53 19.50 -14.86
N ALA A 52 -6.79 19.08 -14.75
CA ALA A 52 -7.93 19.91 -15.15
C ALA A 52 -8.02 21.21 -14.34
N VAL A 53 -7.75 21.16 -13.03
CA VAL A 53 -7.69 22.36 -12.18
C VAL A 53 -6.58 23.31 -12.64
N VAL A 54 -5.40 22.80 -13.00
CA VAL A 54 -4.31 23.61 -13.56
C VAL A 54 -4.75 24.28 -14.88
N MET A 55 -5.40 23.53 -15.79
CA MET A 55 -5.91 24.09 -17.05
C MET A 55 -7.00 25.15 -16.84
N LEU A 56 -7.83 25.02 -15.80
CA LEU A 56 -8.79 26.07 -15.45
C LEU A 56 -8.10 27.29 -14.82
N ALA A 57 -7.04 27.07 -14.04
CA ALA A 57 -6.24 28.13 -13.45
C ALA A 57 -5.50 28.96 -14.52
N THR A 58 -4.99 28.35 -15.60
CA THR A 58 -4.37 29.11 -16.72
C THR A 58 -5.37 30.07 -17.37
N VAL A 59 -6.61 29.62 -17.60
CA VAL A 59 -7.70 30.48 -18.09
C VAL A 59 -8.03 31.60 -17.12
N GLY A 60 -7.98 31.33 -15.80
CA GLY A 60 -8.13 32.34 -14.76
C GLY A 60 -7.02 33.40 -14.82
N LEU A 61 -5.77 32.96 -14.98
CA LEU A 61 -4.59 33.83 -15.10
C LEU A 61 -4.63 34.69 -16.37
N GLU A 62 -4.98 34.13 -17.53
CA GLU A 62 -5.16 34.89 -18.76
C GLU A 62 -6.20 36.01 -18.58
N ARG A 63 -7.32 35.71 -17.93
CA ARG A 63 -8.35 36.72 -17.63
C ARG A 63 -7.82 37.79 -16.68
N ALA A 64 -7.04 37.41 -15.66
CA ALA A 64 -6.43 38.33 -14.73
C ALA A 64 -5.46 39.28 -15.44
N LEU A 65 -4.55 38.74 -16.26
CA LEU A 65 -3.58 39.53 -17.04
C LEU A 65 -4.27 40.43 -18.08
N ALA A 66 -5.39 39.99 -18.65
CA ALA A 66 -6.25 40.82 -19.50
C ALA A 66 -7.10 41.85 -18.72
N ARG A 67 -6.93 41.96 -17.39
CA ARG A 67 -7.70 42.85 -16.47
C ARG A 67 -9.21 42.61 -16.51
N ARG A 68 -9.62 41.37 -16.76
CA ARG A 68 -11.03 40.93 -16.80
C ARG A 68 -11.50 40.29 -15.49
N VAL A 69 -10.80 40.56 -14.40
CA VAL A 69 -11.09 40.10 -13.05
C VAL A 69 -11.32 41.32 -12.18
N SER A 70 -12.46 41.39 -11.50
CA SER A 70 -12.82 42.51 -10.63
C SER A 70 -12.16 42.38 -9.25
N VAL A 71 -12.00 43.51 -8.57
CA VAL A 71 -11.56 43.53 -7.16
C VAL A 71 -12.54 42.76 -6.28
N THR A 72 -13.85 42.92 -6.52
CA THR A 72 -14.89 42.19 -5.79
C THR A 72 -14.73 40.68 -5.91
N TYR A 73 -14.42 40.16 -7.11
CA TYR A 73 -14.17 38.74 -7.32
C TYR A 73 -12.99 38.24 -6.47
N ALA A 74 -11.87 38.99 -6.45
CA ALA A 74 -10.71 38.63 -5.63
C ALA A 74 -11.04 38.67 -4.13
N LEU A 75 -11.77 39.68 -3.67
CA LEU A 75 -12.19 39.79 -2.27
C LEU A 75 -13.20 38.70 -1.86
N SER A 76 -14.08 38.27 -2.75
CA SER A 76 -14.99 37.14 -2.50
C SER A 76 -14.23 35.83 -2.29
N TRP A 77 -13.21 35.57 -3.11
CA TRP A 77 -12.34 34.39 -2.93
C TRP A 77 -11.48 34.48 -1.68
N LEU A 78 -11.00 35.67 -1.33
CA LEU A 78 -10.32 35.90 -0.06
C LEU A 78 -11.23 35.60 1.13
N GLY A 79 -12.49 36.05 1.08
CA GLY A 79 -13.51 35.75 2.07
C GLY A 79 -13.78 34.25 2.20
N ALA A 80 -13.90 33.54 1.08
CA ALA A 80 -14.07 32.09 1.07
C ALA A 80 -12.87 31.34 1.67
N ALA A 81 -11.65 31.75 1.33
CA ALA A 81 -10.43 31.18 1.93
C ALA A 81 -10.35 31.46 3.44
N GLY A 82 -10.72 32.68 3.86
CA GLY A 82 -10.79 33.06 5.27
C GLY A 82 -11.83 32.24 6.02
N LEU A 83 -12.99 31.99 5.42
CA LEU A 83 -14.01 31.12 5.99
C LEU A 83 -13.47 29.72 6.24
N ILE A 84 -12.75 29.12 5.29
CA ILE A 84 -12.14 27.78 5.48
C ILE A 84 -11.15 27.78 6.65
N ALA A 85 -10.29 28.80 6.77
CA ALA A 85 -9.36 28.92 7.90
C ALA A 85 -10.10 29.05 9.24
N LEU A 86 -11.19 29.84 9.28
CA LEU A 86 -12.04 29.97 10.47
C LEU A 86 -12.77 28.67 10.82
N LEU A 87 -13.28 27.93 9.83
CA LEU A 87 -13.92 26.63 10.02
C LEU A 87 -12.94 25.58 10.56
N ALA A 88 -11.67 25.64 10.11
CA ALA A 88 -10.60 24.81 10.66
C ALA A 88 -10.33 25.16 12.13
N SER A 89 -10.13 26.44 12.44
CA SER A 89 -9.88 26.92 13.81
C SER A 89 -11.06 26.69 14.75
N GLY A 90 -12.29 26.78 14.26
CA GLY A 90 -13.52 26.51 15.03
C GLY A 90 -13.84 25.03 15.20
N GLY A 91 -13.02 24.12 14.67
CA GLY A 91 -13.19 22.67 14.82
C GLY A 91 -14.25 22.04 13.92
N MET A 92 -14.92 22.80 13.03
CA MET A 92 -15.93 22.24 12.12
C MET A 92 -15.30 21.23 11.16
N LEU A 93 -14.12 21.53 10.61
CA LEU A 93 -13.42 20.58 9.74
C LEU A 93 -12.94 19.33 10.50
N THR A 94 -12.57 19.48 11.77
CA THR A 94 -12.16 18.36 12.65
C THR A 94 -13.35 17.45 12.96
N ASN A 95 -14.52 18.03 13.29
CA ASN A 95 -15.76 17.28 13.48
C ASN A 95 -16.17 16.55 12.20
N MET A 96 -16.08 17.21 11.04
CA MET A 96 -16.34 16.58 9.75
C MET A 96 -15.38 15.40 9.51
N ALA A 97 -14.09 15.55 9.81
CA ALA A 97 -13.10 14.47 9.70
C ALA A 97 -13.42 13.29 10.64
N GLN A 98 -13.91 13.56 11.86
CA GLN A 98 -14.38 12.51 12.77
C GLN A 98 -15.62 11.79 12.23
N THR A 99 -16.61 12.51 11.69
CA THR A 99 -17.80 11.89 11.07
C THR A 99 -17.41 10.98 9.91
N ILE A 100 -16.50 11.45 9.04
CA ILE A 100 -15.97 10.64 7.95
C ILE A 100 -15.24 9.42 8.52
N ALA A 101 -14.31 9.60 9.45
CA ALA A 101 -13.55 8.50 10.04
C ALA A 101 -14.46 7.44 10.69
N ALA A 102 -15.50 7.86 11.42
CA ALA A 102 -16.50 6.96 12.01
C ALA A 102 -17.21 6.11 10.96
N SER A 103 -17.55 6.70 9.80
CA SER A 103 -18.26 6.00 8.72
C SER A 103 -17.42 4.90 8.03
N PHE A 104 -16.09 5.01 8.06
CA PHE A 104 -15.20 4.05 7.38
C PHE A 104 -14.52 3.06 8.32
N ALA A 105 -14.09 3.51 9.50
CA ALA A 105 -13.23 2.74 10.38
C ALA A 105 -13.60 2.89 11.87
N GLY A 106 -14.80 3.42 12.17
CA GLY A 106 -15.28 3.56 13.54
C GLY A 106 -14.55 4.61 14.40
N PRO A 107 -14.92 4.70 15.69
CA PRO A 107 -14.42 5.76 16.58
C PRO A 107 -12.93 5.66 16.92
N GLN A 108 -12.26 4.52 16.69
CA GLN A 108 -10.84 4.34 17.02
C GLN A 108 -9.88 5.33 16.34
N LEU A 109 -10.31 6.00 15.27
CA LEU A 109 -9.52 7.00 14.58
C LEU A 109 -9.67 8.42 15.17
N PHE A 110 -10.59 8.63 16.12
CA PHE A 110 -10.87 9.98 16.65
C PHE A 110 -9.67 10.61 17.32
N GLU A 111 -8.89 9.82 18.07
CA GLU A 111 -7.66 10.30 18.70
C GLU A 111 -6.63 10.74 17.64
N ARG A 112 -6.50 10.00 16.54
CA ARG A 112 -5.62 10.39 15.42
C ARG A 112 -6.08 11.67 14.72
N VAL A 113 -7.39 11.85 14.55
CA VAL A 113 -7.96 13.09 14.00
C VAL A 113 -7.65 14.27 14.93
N GLN A 114 -7.83 14.09 16.24
CA GLN A 114 -7.55 15.14 17.21
C GLN A 114 -6.07 15.49 17.31
N ALA A 115 -5.19 14.48 17.29
CA ALA A 115 -3.74 14.68 17.28
C ALA A 115 -3.27 15.53 16.08
N ASN A 116 -3.98 15.45 14.94
CA ASN A 116 -3.69 16.24 13.74
C ASN A 116 -4.37 17.61 13.69
N ASN A 117 -5.20 17.98 14.67
CA ASN A 117 -5.97 19.22 14.65
C ASN A 117 -5.08 20.48 14.51
N THR A 118 -3.95 20.52 15.22
CA THR A 118 -3.00 21.64 15.11
C THR A 118 -2.43 21.77 13.71
N ALA A 119 -2.06 20.65 13.07
CA ALA A 119 -1.54 20.64 11.71
C ALA A 119 -2.60 21.10 10.70
N LEU A 120 -3.87 20.70 10.89
CA LEU A 120 -5.00 21.17 10.08
C LEU A 120 -5.16 22.69 10.16
N ILE A 121 -5.16 23.26 11.37
CA ILE A 121 -5.31 24.71 11.59
C ILE A 121 -4.16 25.46 10.93
N LEU A 122 -2.91 25.05 11.16
CA LEU A 122 -1.73 25.66 10.56
C LEU A 122 -1.77 25.57 9.02
N GLY A 123 -2.15 24.40 8.48
CA GLY A 123 -2.31 24.20 7.04
C GLY A 123 -3.38 25.08 6.41
N ALA A 124 -4.50 25.30 7.11
CA ALA A 124 -5.57 26.16 6.64
C ALA A 124 -5.16 27.64 6.61
N TRP A 125 -4.49 28.14 7.66
CA TRP A 125 -3.97 29.51 7.69
C TRP A 125 -2.83 29.75 6.69
N ARG A 126 -1.94 28.76 6.50
CA ARG A 126 -0.92 28.81 5.45
C ARG A 126 -1.56 28.94 4.06
N SER A 127 -2.58 28.13 3.77
CA SER A 127 -3.31 28.18 2.50
C SER A 127 -4.07 29.50 2.32
N PHE A 128 -4.62 30.05 3.41
CA PHE A 128 -5.21 31.38 3.42
C PHE A 128 -4.19 32.47 3.06
N ILE A 129 -2.98 32.43 3.62
CA ILE A 129 -1.92 33.41 3.31
C ILE A 129 -1.57 33.35 1.81
N VAL A 130 -1.41 32.15 1.24
CA VAL A 130 -1.14 31.97 -0.20
C VAL A 130 -2.29 32.55 -1.04
N ALA A 131 -3.54 32.25 -0.67
CA ALA A 131 -4.72 32.82 -1.33
C ALA A 131 -4.79 34.35 -1.18
N ALA A 132 -4.39 34.90 -0.03
CA ALA A 132 -4.36 36.33 0.23
C ALA A 132 -3.33 37.05 -0.63
N VAL A 133 -2.12 36.48 -0.79
CA VAL A 133 -1.10 37.02 -1.69
C VAL A 133 -1.59 36.94 -3.14
N ALA A 134 -2.18 35.82 -3.57
CA ALA A 134 -2.76 35.68 -4.90
C ALA A 134 -3.86 36.72 -5.16
N CYS A 135 -4.77 36.93 -4.21
CA CYS A 135 -5.82 37.93 -4.31
C CYS A 135 -5.25 39.35 -4.32
N GLY A 136 -4.21 39.63 -3.52
CA GLY A 136 -3.49 40.90 -3.54
C GLY A 136 -2.88 41.20 -4.91
N LEU A 137 -2.27 40.20 -5.55
CA LEU A 137 -1.77 40.31 -6.92
C LEU A 137 -2.91 40.58 -7.92
N LEU A 138 -4.04 39.88 -7.81
CA LEU A 138 -5.22 40.13 -8.66
C LEU A 138 -5.73 41.57 -8.51
N VAL A 139 -5.82 42.07 -7.27
CA VAL A 139 -6.23 43.46 -6.99
C VAL A 139 -5.22 44.46 -7.55
N ALA A 140 -3.92 44.19 -7.41
CA ALA A 140 -2.86 45.04 -7.95
C ALA A 140 -2.91 45.10 -9.49
N ILE A 141 -3.17 43.97 -10.16
CA ILE A 141 -3.38 43.92 -11.62
C ILE A 141 -4.63 44.70 -12.01
N ALA A 142 -5.76 44.46 -11.34
CA ALA A 142 -7.03 45.12 -11.63
C ALA A 142 -6.96 46.64 -11.45
N ARG A 143 -6.17 47.11 -10.48
CA ARG A 143 -5.92 48.53 -10.21
C ARG A 143 -4.74 49.12 -11.01
N ASN A 144 -4.16 48.37 -11.95
CA ASN A 144 -3.00 48.78 -12.74
C ASN A 144 -1.81 49.29 -11.88
N ARG A 145 -1.57 48.65 -10.72
CA ARG A 145 -0.50 49.03 -9.78
C ARG A 145 0.84 48.35 -10.06
N ILE A 146 0.84 47.25 -10.81
CA ILE A 146 2.04 46.49 -11.17
C ILE A 146 2.07 46.15 -12.67
N PRO A 147 3.26 46.09 -13.30
CA PRO A 147 3.40 45.59 -14.66
C PRO A 147 2.98 44.13 -14.79
N LEU A 148 2.40 43.75 -15.94
CA LEU A 148 1.93 42.38 -16.18
C LEU A 148 3.05 41.33 -16.10
N ARG A 149 4.25 41.67 -16.58
CA ARG A 149 5.43 40.79 -16.48
C ARG A 149 5.79 40.48 -15.03
N THR A 150 5.82 41.51 -14.19
CA THR A 150 6.06 41.38 -12.75
C THR A 150 4.99 40.53 -12.09
N ALA A 151 3.72 40.75 -12.46
CA ALA A 151 2.61 39.97 -11.92
C ALA A 151 2.69 38.48 -12.31
N ALA A 152 3.06 38.18 -13.57
CA ALA A 152 3.25 36.81 -14.04
C ALA A 152 4.39 36.11 -13.29
N ILE A 153 5.54 36.76 -13.13
CA ILE A 153 6.66 36.23 -12.34
C ILE A 153 6.26 36.02 -10.88
N ALA A 154 5.51 36.95 -10.29
CA ALA A 154 5.05 36.84 -8.91
C ALA A 154 4.09 35.65 -8.71
N PHE A 155 3.20 35.36 -9.67
CA PHE A 155 2.36 34.16 -9.61
C PHE A 155 3.18 32.87 -9.71
N VAL A 156 4.16 32.81 -10.61
CA VAL A 156 5.06 31.65 -10.72
C VAL A 156 5.84 31.45 -9.43
N ALA A 157 6.41 32.51 -8.87
CA ALA A 157 7.13 32.46 -7.60
C ALA A 157 6.22 32.03 -6.44
N LEU A 158 4.98 32.55 -6.36
CA LEU A 158 4.01 32.17 -5.34
C LEU A 158 3.68 30.67 -5.40
N VAL A 159 3.42 30.14 -6.59
CA VAL A 159 3.15 28.70 -6.78
C VAL A 159 4.39 27.86 -6.45
N ALA A 160 5.58 28.28 -6.87
CA ALA A 160 6.82 27.56 -6.56
C ALA A 160 7.09 27.51 -5.05
N VAL A 161 6.89 28.63 -4.34
CA VAL A 161 7.04 28.70 -2.88
C VAL A 161 5.98 27.88 -2.17
N ASP A 162 4.71 27.95 -2.59
CA ASP A 162 3.64 27.14 -2.03
C ASP A 162 3.93 25.64 -2.18
N LEU A 163 4.29 25.20 -3.39
CA LEU A 163 4.66 23.81 -3.66
C LEU A 163 5.88 23.39 -2.85
N LEU A 164 6.96 24.18 -2.83
CA LEU A 164 8.17 23.86 -2.06
C LEU A 164 7.88 23.74 -0.57
N SER A 165 7.00 24.59 -0.02
CA SER A 165 6.64 24.58 1.40
C SER A 165 5.95 23.28 1.85
N ILE A 166 5.40 22.50 0.92
CA ILE A 166 4.73 21.23 1.23
C ILE A 166 5.48 20.03 0.66
N ALA A 167 5.91 20.10 -0.60
CA ALA A 167 6.51 19.00 -1.33
C ALA A 167 7.79 18.46 -0.68
N HIS A 168 8.57 19.31 0.01
CA HIS A 168 9.78 18.85 0.71
C HIS A 168 9.49 17.82 1.81
N ASN A 169 8.31 17.86 2.43
CA ASN A 169 7.89 16.86 3.43
C ASN A 169 7.69 15.47 2.82
N TYR A 170 7.52 15.38 1.51
CA TYR A 170 7.33 14.12 0.78
C TYR A 170 8.63 13.58 0.19
N TRP A 171 9.73 14.34 0.27
CA TRP A 171 11.07 13.86 -0.11
C TRP A 171 11.72 13.17 1.08
N MET A 172 11.27 11.95 1.35
CA MET A 172 11.87 11.08 2.34
C MET A 172 12.89 10.18 1.65
N PHE A 173 14.13 10.25 2.09
CA PHE A 173 15.19 9.37 1.61
C PHE A 173 15.43 8.28 2.65
N SER A 174 15.41 7.03 2.19
CA SER A 174 15.86 5.91 2.99
C SER A 174 17.38 5.75 2.88
N PRO A 175 18.04 5.11 3.86
CA PRO A 175 19.40 4.62 3.68
C PRO A 175 19.53 3.78 2.39
N PRO A 176 20.75 3.61 1.84
CA PRO A 176 20.96 2.77 0.66
C PRO A 176 20.56 1.33 0.95
N ALA A 177 20.26 0.57 -0.12
CA ALA A 177 19.87 -0.84 -0.03
C ALA A 177 20.91 -1.70 0.72
N SER A 178 22.21 -1.36 0.59
CA SER A 178 23.30 -2.01 1.32
C SER A 178 23.21 -1.89 2.85
N THR A 179 22.45 -0.92 3.35
CA THR A 179 22.18 -0.72 4.78
C THR A 179 20.81 -1.26 5.16
N LEU A 180 19.76 -0.94 4.40
CA LEU A 180 18.40 -1.39 4.70
C LEU A 180 18.24 -2.92 4.63
N TYR A 181 18.92 -3.53 3.66
CA TYR A 181 18.88 -4.95 3.37
C TYR A 181 20.27 -5.55 3.52
N ALA A 182 21.06 -5.08 4.48
CA ALA A 182 22.37 -5.67 4.73
C ALA A 182 22.21 -7.16 5.04
N SER A 183 23.13 -7.97 4.52
CA SER A 183 23.17 -9.41 4.80
C SER A 183 23.50 -9.68 6.27
N ASP A 184 23.10 -10.84 6.75
CA ASP A 184 23.37 -11.36 8.09
C ASP A 184 23.77 -12.85 8.00
N PRO A 185 24.21 -13.49 9.10
CA PRO A 185 24.63 -14.88 9.04
C PRO A 185 23.54 -15.88 8.60
N ALA A 186 22.25 -15.59 8.84
CA ALA A 186 21.16 -16.45 8.38
C ALA A 186 20.98 -16.33 6.86
N ILE A 187 21.03 -15.11 6.33
CA ILE A 187 21.01 -14.83 4.89
C ILE A 187 22.23 -15.48 4.21
N ALA A 188 23.43 -15.24 4.74
CA ALA A 188 24.67 -15.79 4.21
C ALA A 188 24.67 -17.33 4.21
N TYR A 189 24.11 -17.95 5.25
CA TYR A 189 23.94 -19.41 5.30
C TYR A 189 23.07 -19.90 4.15
N MET A 190 21.91 -19.28 3.92
CA MET A 190 21.00 -19.65 2.84
C MET A 190 21.62 -19.48 1.45
N GLN A 191 22.38 -18.39 1.23
CA GLN A 191 23.07 -18.14 -0.04
C GLN A 191 24.14 -19.19 -0.39
N GLN A 192 24.68 -19.88 0.62
CA GLN A 192 25.69 -20.92 0.43
C GLN A 192 25.09 -22.32 0.15
N GLN A 193 23.76 -22.46 0.18
CA GLN A 193 23.12 -23.76 0.02
C GLN A 193 23.06 -24.18 -1.45
N PRO A 194 23.40 -25.44 -1.77
CA PRO A 194 23.49 -25.89 -3.17
C PRO A 194 22.12 -26.05 -3.85
N GLN A 195 21.05 -26.27 -3.08
CA GLN A 195 19.69 -26.38 -3.60
C GLN A 195 18.90 -25.12 -3.25
N PRO A 196 18.16 -24.54 -4.22
CA PRO A 196 17.39 -23.34 -3.96
C PRO A 196 16.08 -23.69 -3.22
N GLY A 197 16.14 -23.84 -1.90
CA GLY A 197 14.97 -23.96 -1.03
C GLY A 197 14.19 -22.64 -0.93
N ARG A 198 12.92 -22.70 -0.49
CA ARG A 198 12.20 -21.48 -0.08
C ARG A 198 12.29 -21.26 1.42
N VAL A 199 12.40 -19.99 1.80
CA VAL A 199 12.28 -19.51 3.16
C VAL A 199 10.84 -19.10 3.42
N LEU A 200 10.31 -19.53 4.56
CA LEU A 200 9.10 -19.02 5.14
C LEU A 200 9.47 -17.98 6.21
N PRO A 201 9.17 -16.70 6.00
CA PRO A 201 9.24 -15.70 7.06
C PRO A 201 8.03 -15.89 7.99
N LEU A 202 8.29 -16.17 9.26
CA LEU A 202 7.24 -16.39 10.25
C LEU A 202 7.55 -15.57 11.51
N ALA A 203 6.84 -14.46 11.69
CA ALA A 203 6.95 -13.66 12.90
C ALA A 203 5.95 -14.14 13.95
N ALA A 204 6.42 -14.53 15.14
CA ALA A 204 5.55 -14.71 16.29
C ALA A 204 5.19 -13.33 16.86
N SER A 205 3.93 -12.92 16.74
CA SER A 205 3.42 -11.57 17.02
C SER A 205 3.61 -11.12 18.48
N ASP A 206 3.66 -12.06 19.43
CA ASP A 206 3.66 -11.74 20.87
C ASP A 206 5.00 -12.05 21.59
N ALA A 207 5.95 -12.72 20.93
CA ALA A 207 7.06 -13.39 21.63
C ALA A 207 8.48 -12.99 21.19
N GLY A 208 8.66 -12.11 20.21
CA GLY A 208 9.99 -11.79 19.70
C GLY A 208 10.19 -10.33 19.38
N MET A 209 11.42 -9.85 19.58
CA MET A 209 11.89 -8.50 19.26
C MET A 209 11.90 -8.24 17.73
N ALA A 210 10.77 -8.38 17.06
CA ALA A 210 10.62 -7.96 15.67
C ALA A 210 10.50 -6.43 15.66
N ALA A 211 11.38 -5.77 14.91
CA ALA A 211 11.26 -4.35 14.66
C ALA A 211 9.93 -4.08 13.94
N THR A 212 9.27 -2.99 14.32
CA THR A 212 8.05 -2.53 13.65
C THR A 212 8.32 -2.36 12.15
N ARG A 213 7.59 -3.10 11.31
CA ARG A 213 7.75 -3.12 9.83
C ARG A 213 9.10 -3.64 9.33
N ASP A 214 9.62 -4.69 9.96
CA ASP A 214 10.77 -5.43 9.42
C ASP A 214 10.45 -5.96 7.99
N PRO A 215 11.20 -5.54 6.95
CA PRO A 215 10.94 -5.93 5.58
C PRO A 215 11.29 -7.39 5.27
N TYR A 216 11.95 -8.12 6.18
CA TYR A 216 12.14 -9.57 6.05
C TYR A 216 10.91 -10.36 6.52
N PHE A 217 10.05 -9.80 7.36
CA PHE A 217 8.80 -10.44 7.80
C PHE A 217 7.57 -9.92 7.04
N LEU A 218 7.55 -8.63 6.71
CA LEU A 218 6.36 -7.94 6.18
C LEU A 218 6.57 -7.39 4.77
N GLY A 219 7.56 -7.89 4.04
CA GLY A 219 7.89 -7.44 2.69
C GLY A 219 8.88 -8.34 1.98
N ASP A 220 9.60 -7.74 1.02
CA ASP A 220 10.27 -8.50 -0.04
C ASP A 220 11.80 -8.46 0.10
N ALA A 221 12.32 -8.22 1.31
CA ALA A 221 13.76 -8.01 1.54
C ALA A 221 14.63 -9.19 1.09
N PHE A 222 14.11 -10.42 1.15
CA PHE A 222 14.81 -11.61 0.66
C PHE A 222 15.14 -11.56 -0.84
N MET A 223 14.36 -10.82 -1.64
CA MET A 223 14.60 -10.65 -3.08
C MET A 223 15.96 -9.99 -3.36
N VAL A 224 16.38 -9.06 -2.49
CA VAL A 224 17.67 -8.36 -2.64
C VAL A 224 18.86 -9.33 -2.49
N HIS A 225 18.63 -10.49 -1.87
CA HIS A 225 19.64 -11.51 -1.61
C HIS A 225 19.51 -12.74 -2.50
N ASP A 226 18.62 -12.71 -3.50
CA ASP A 226 18.26 -13.84 -4.36
C ASP A 226 17.71 -15.05 -3.57
N ILE A 227 17.09 -14.80 -2.41
CA ILE A 227 16.51 -15.84 -1.55
C ILE A 227 15.01 -15.95 -1.82
N ARG A 228 14.55 -17.19 -2.06
CA ARG A 228 13.17 -17.48 -2.43
C ARG A 228 12.22 -17.45 -1.25
N SER A 229 11.29 -16.50 -1.21
CA SER A 229 10.24 -16.43 -0.20
C SER A 229 8.99 -17.22 -0.61
N VAL A 230 8.31 -17.82 0.37
CA VAL A 230 7.02 -18.52 0.18
C VAL A 230 5.87 -17.54 0.09
N ILE A 231 5.87 -16.51 0.93
CA ILE A 231 4.78 -15.52 1.00
C ILE A 231 4.88 -14.43 -0.07
N GLY A 232 5.77 -14.62 -1.06
CA GLY A 232 5.88 -13.78 -2.25
C GLY A 232 6.88 -12.63 -2.13
N TYR A 233 6.90 -11.81 -3.19
CA TYR A 233 7.79 -10.65 -3.36
C TYR A 233 7.04 -9.36 -3.79
N HIS A 234 5.72 -9.43 -3.99
CA HIS A 234 4.82 -8.32 -4.29
C HIS A 234 3.38 -8.83 -4.44
N GLY A 235 2.38 -7.97 -4.26
CA GLY A 235 0.93 -8.29 -4.32
C GLY A 235 0.33 -8.60 -5.71
N ASN A 236 1.04 -9.35 -6.56
CA ASN A 236 0.57 -9.82 -7.86
C ASN A 236 0.76 -11.35 -8.01
N GLU A 237 0.38 -12.09 -6.97
CA GLU A 237 0.37 -13.54 -6.99
C GLU A 237 -0.76 -14.07 -7.89
N LEU A 238 -0.61 -15.32 -8.36
CA LEU A 238 -1.71 -16.01 -9.03
C LEU A 238 -2.85 -16.22 -8.02
N GLY A 239 -4.10 -16.00 -8.42
CA GLY A 239 -5.25 -16.19 -7.52
C GLY A 239 -5.32 -17.58 -6.89
N ALA A 240 -4.94 -18.63 -7.64
CA ALA A 240 -4.85 -19.99 -7.10
C ALA A 240 -3.80 -20.14 -5.98
N TYR A 241 -2.71 -19.35 -6.02
CA TYR A 241 -1.71 -19.33 -4.96
C TYR A 241 -2.25 -18.62 -3.71
N GLU A 242 -2.99 -17.52 -3.88
CA GLU A 242 -3.65 -16.82 -2.77
C GLU A 242 -4.68 -17.73 -2.09
N GLN A 243 -5.46 -18.50 -2.86
CA GLN A 243 -6.39 -19.48 -2.32
C GLN A 243 -5.66 -20.63 -1.59
N LEU A 244 -4.58 -21.16 -2.16
CA LEU A 244 -3.75 -22.20 -1.53
C LEU A 244 -3.20 -21.73 -0.18
N GLY A 245 -2.75 -20.48 -0.13
CA GLY A 245 -2.28 -19.81 1.06
C GLY A 245 -3.37 -19.40 2.06
N ASN A 246 -4.64 -19.46 1.63
CA ASN A 246 -5.78 -18.83 2.30
C ASN A 246 -5.46 -17.39 2.73
N LYS A 247 -5.08 -16.58 1.74
CA LYS A 247 -4.60 -15.21 1.95
C LYS A 247 -5.73 -14.26 2.33
N GLN A 248 -5.62 -13.63 3.48
CA GLN A 248 -6.52 -12.55 3.91
C GLN A 248 -5.73 -11.25 4.07
N GLY A 249 -5.94 -10.32 3.13
CA GLY A 249 -5.13 -9.10 3.08
C GLY A 249 -3.67 -9.41 2.75
N SER A 250 -2.78 -9.27 3.74
CA SER A 250 -1.33 -9.55 3.59
C SER A 250 -0.88 -10.83 4.30
N GLU A 251 -1.78 -11.52 5.00
CA GLU A 251 -1.47 -12.67 5.83
C GLU A 251 -1.90 -13.97 5.12
N TYR A 252 -1.11 -15.03 5.30
CA TYR A 252 -1.37 -16.35 4.74
C TYR A 252 -1.78 -17.29 5.88
N GLU A 253 -3.06 -17.62 6.03
CA GLU A 253 -3.50 -18.47 7.15
C GLU A 253 -2.85 -19.88 7.11
N ASN A 254 -2.59 -20.40 5.91
CA ASN A 254 -1.94 -21.70 5.74
C ASN A 254 -0.41 -21.66 5.89
N GLU A 255 0.20 -20.52 6.24
CA GLU A 255 1.66 -20.42 6.36
C GLU A 255 2.24 -21.26 7.51
N ILE A 256 1.41 -21.65 8.48
CA ILE A 256 1.78 -22.57 9.57
C ILE A 256 1.39 -24.03 9.29
N ASN A 257 0.91 -24.32 8.08
CA ASN A 257 0.41 -25.64 7.68
C ASN A 257 1.53 -26.45 6.98
N PRO A 258 2.00 -27.58 7.54
CA PRO A 258 3.04 -28.42 6.94
C PRO A 258 2.67 -28.97 5.53
N GLU A 259 1.39 -29.15 5.27
CA GLU A 259 0.89 -29.61 3.97
C GLU A 259 1.05 -28.51 2.90
N PHE A 260 0.90 -27.24 3.30
CA PHE A 260 1.23 -26.09 2.46
C PHE A 260 2.74 -25.99 2.20
N TRP A 261 3.56 -26.27 3.21
CA TRP A 261 5.02 -26.25 3.09
C TRP A 261 5.54 -27.23 2.04
N ARG A 262 4.94 -28.41 2.01
CA ARG A 262 5.24 -29.46 1.05
C ARG A 262 5.03 -29.02 -0.38
N LEU A 263 3.90 -28.35 -0.65
CA LEU A 263 3.55 -27.87 -1.97
C LEU A 263 4.40 -26.67 -2.40
N THR A 264 4.90 -25.90 -1.43
CA THR A 264 5.67 -24.67 -1.67
C THR A 264 7.17 -24.84 -1.50
N ASN A 265 7.65 -26.04 -1.17
CA ASN A 265 9.06 -26.37 -0.95
C ASN A 265 9.70 -25.45 0.11
N VAL A 266 9.08 -25.39 1.29
CA VAL A 266 9.67 -24.73 2.46
C VAL A 266 10.81 -25.58 2.98
N GLN A 267 12.02 -25.03 2.99
CA GLN A 267 13.20 -25.68 3.55
C GLN A 267 13.72 -24.96 4.80
N TYR A 268 13.37 -23.70 4.93
CA TYR A 268 13.84 -22.82 5.99
C TYR A 268 12.68 -22.04 6.58
N VAL A 269 12.65 -21.93 7.90
CA VAL A 269 11.78 -21.00 8.62
C VAL A 269 12.67 -19.90 9.19
N TYR A 270 12.45 -18.67 8.74
CA TYR A 270 13.11 -17.49 9.26
C TYR A 270 12.16 -16.83 10.25
N THR A 271 12.54 -16.78 11.52
CA THR A 271 11.62 -16.42 12.60
C THR A 271 12.30 -15.62 13.71
N ASN A 272 11.51 -14.95 14.56
CA ASN A 272 11.97 -14.19 15.71
C ASN A 272 11.93 -14.98 17.04
N VAL A 273 11.61 -16.28 17.00
CA VAL A 273 11.57 -17.21 18.14
C VAL A 273 12.49 -18.41 17.93
N ASP A 274 12.92 -19.03 19.02
CA ASP A 274 13.81 -20.19 18.94
C ASP A 274 13.06 -21.50 18.61
N ALA A 275 13.83 -22.54 18.26
CA ALA A 275 13.28 -23.84 17.90
C ALA A 275 12.37 -24.47 18.98
N PRO A 276 12.77 -24.53 20.28
CA PRO A 276 11.90 -25.08 21.32
C PRO A 276 10.55 -24.36 21.47
N THR A 277 10.53 -23.04 21.24
CA THR A 277 9.27 -22.27 21.27
C THR A 277 8.35 -22.69 20.13
N LEU A 278 8.88 -22.83 18.90
CA LEU A 278 8.08 -23.34 17.79
C LEU A 278 7.69 -24.82 17.96
N ASP A 279 8.58 -25.67 18.46
CA ASP A 279 8.26 -27.07 18.77
C ASP A 279 7.05 -27.13 19.72
N THR A 280 7.05 -26.28 20.75
CA THR A 280 5.95 -26.19 21.72
C THR A 280 4.65 -25.70 21.06
N LEU A 281 4.73 -24.68 20.20
CA LEU A 281 3.59 -24.17 19.44
C LEU A 281 2.95 -25.29 18.59
N TYR A 282 3.77 -26.02 17.83
CA TYR A 282 3.30 -27.09 16.95
C TYR A 282 2.74 -28.26 17.75
N ALA A 283 3.42 -28.71 18.81
CA ALA A 283 2.95 -29.82 19.63
C ALA A 283 1.65 -29.50 20.37
N THR A 284 1.50 -28.30 20.93
CA THR A 284 0.40 -27.97 21.85
C THR A 284 -0.79 -27.32 21.15
N GLN A 285 -0.55 -26.26 20.36
CA GLN A 285 -1.63 -25.48 19.75
C GLN A 285 -2.09 -26.11 18.43
N LEU A 286 -1.14 -26.52 17.59
CA LEU A 286 -1.44 -27.10 16.28
C LEU A 286 -1.63 -28.62 16.33
N LYS A 287 -1.34 -29.26 17.47
CA LYS A 287 -1.47 -30.72 17.68
C LYS A 287 -0.66 -31.54 16.66
N ARG A 288 0.52 -31.05 16.29
CA ARG A 288 1.47 -31.63 15.32
C ARG A 288 2.85 -31.88 15.97
N PRO A 289 2.96 -32.83 16.91
CA PRO A 289 4.24 -33.14 17.57
C PRO A 289 5.27 -33.81 16.63
N ASP A 290 4.85 -34.23 15.45
CA ASP A 290 5.70 -34.75 14.37
C ASP A 290 6.56 -33.67 13.69
N ILE A 291 6.17 -32.40 13.84
CA ILE A 291 6.88 -31.25 13.28
C ILE A 291 7.79 -30.67 14.35
N THR A 292 9.10 -30.77 14.13
CA THR A 292 10.13 -30.23 15.03
C THR A 292 11.10 -29.36 14.25
N PHE A 293 11.77 -28.42 14.91
CA PHE A 293 12.67 -27.47 14.28
C PHE A 293 14.11 -27.67 14.73
N THR A 294 15.03 -27.76 13.76
CA THR A 294 16.47 -27.74 14.03
C THR A 294 17.01 -26.34 13.77
N ARG A 295 17.67 -25.74 14.76
CA ARG A 295 18.34 -24.45 14.59
C ARG A 295 19.57 -24.60 13.69
N LEU A 296 19.59 -23.85 12.59
CA LEU A 296 20.72 -23.76 11.67
C LEU A 296 21.60 -22.55 11.99
N VAL A 297 20.98 -21.39 12.17
CA VAL A 297 21.64 -20.11 12.51
C VAL A 297 20.79 -19.38 13.55
N GLY A 298 21.44 -18.58 14.40
CA GLY A 298 20.78 -17.67 15.32
C GLY A 298 21.06 -17.96 16.80
N PRO A 299 20.73 -17.00 17.69
CA PRO A 299 20.12 -15.72 17.33
C PRO A 299 21.12 -14.77 16.66
N VAL A 300 20.69 -14.08 15.60
CA VAL A 300 21.46 -13.01 14.95
C VAL A 300 20.57 -11.78 14.80
N ARG A 301 21.17 -10.59 14.69
CA ARG A 301 20.42 -9.35 14.46
C ARG A 301 20.45 -9.03 12.96
N ASN A 302 19.28 -8.88 12.34
CA ASN A 302 19.20 -8.47 10.94
C ASN A 302 19.34 -6.94 10.77
N SER A 303 19.36 -6.47 9.54
CA SER A 303 19.52 -5.04 9.22
C SER A 303 18.35 -4.15 9.70
N ALA A 304 17.17 -4.74 9.93
CA ALA A 304 16.02 -4.04 10.52
C ALA A 304 16.10 -3.94 12.05
N GLY A 305 17.05 -4.63 12.68
CA GLY A 305 17.26 -4.65 14.12
C GLY A 305 16.55 -5.79 14.86
N SER A 306 15.83 -6.66 14.15
CA SER A 306 15.15 -7.82 14.72
C SER A 306 16.15 -8.92 15.08
N MET A 307 15.90 -9.60 16.20
CA MET A 307 16.62 -10.83 16.53
C MET A 307 15.93 -12.01 15.84
N VAL A 308 16.70 -12.79 15.07
CA VAL A 308 16.17 -13.82 14.19
C VAL A 308 16.93 -15.13 14.29
N TYR A 309 16.23 -16.20 13.96
CA TYR A 309 16.70 -17.55 13.85
C TYR A 309 16.40 -18.07 12.45
N LEU A 310 17.34 -18.85 11.92
CA LEU A 310 17.10 -19.69 10.76
C LEU A 310 16.94 -21.12 11.24
N LEU A 311 15.77 -21.69 11.00
CA LEU A 311 15.39 -23.01 11.44
C LEU A 311 15.11 -23.90 10.23
N ARG A 312 15.32 -25.20 10.40
CA ARG A 312 14.93 -26.25 9.45
C ARG A 312 13.81 -27.08 10.06
N PRO A 313 12.62 -27.18 9.45
CA PRO A 313 11.61 -28.12 9.89
C PRO A 313 12.07 -29.57 9.69
N SER A 314 11.54 -30.51 10.48
CA SER A 314 11.82 -31.95 10.37
C SER A 314 11.32 -32.54 9.05
N GLN A 315 10.35 -31.88 8.44
CA GLN A 315 9.82 -32.20 7.14
C GLN A 315 10.89 -31.96 6.06
N ASN A 316 11.24 -33.01 5.32
CA ASN A 316 12.23 -32.96 4.25
C ASN A 316 11.53 -33.02 2.90
N ASP A 317 11.11 -31.86 2.40
CA ASP A 317 10.46 -31.75 1.09
C ASP A 317 11.50 -31.43 0.00
N PRO A 318 11.56 -32.22 -1.08
CA PRO A 318 12.51 -31.97 -2.16
C PRO A 318 12.12 -30.72 -2.95
N PHE A 319 13.13 -30.05 -3.52
CA PHE A 319 12.93 -28.87 -4.37
C PHE A 319 11.87 -29.07 -5.47
N ALA A 320 11.92 -30.23 -6.09
CA ALA A 320 10.97 -30.68 -7.08
C ALA A 320 10.89 -32.22 -7.00
N TRP A 321 9.78 -32.76 -7.49
CA TRP A 321 9.55 -34.19 -7.60
C TRP A 321 8.83 -34.50 -8.90
N VAL A 322 8.96 -35.75 -9.35
CA VAL A 322 8.16 -36.29 -10.45
C VAL A 322 7.01 -37.07 -9.84
N THR A 323 5.80 -36.86 -10.35
CA THR A 323 4.60 -37.55 -9.90
C THR A 323 4.10 -38.47 -11.01
N PRO A 324 3.82 -39.76 -10.73
CA PRO A 324 3.53 -40.76 -11.75
C PRO A 324 2.09 -40.72 -12.28
N ALA A 325 1.19 -39.99 -11.61
CA ALA A 325 -0.22 -39.94 -11.96
C ALA A 325 -0.74 -38.50 -11.97
N LEU A 326 -1.81 -38.28 -12.74
CA LEU A 326 -2.58 -37.05 -12.70
C LEU A 326 -4.07 -37.34 -12.51
N VAL A 327 -4.75 -36.44 -11.82
CA VAL A 327 -6.21 -36.45 -11.68
C VAL A 327 -6.75 -35.06 -11.95
N LYS A 328 -7.92 -34.99 -12.59
CA LYS A 328 -8.67 -33.75 -12.71
C LYS A 328 -9.78 -33.72 -11.67
N ALA A 329 -9.87 -32.63 -10.91
CA ALA A 329 -10.91 -32.39 -9.93
C ALA A 329 -11.43 -30.95 -10.08
N ALA A 330 -12.67 -30.71 -9.66
CA ALA A 330 -13.19 -29.34 -9.60
C ALA A 330 -12.43 -28.52 -8.55
N GLU A 331 -12.41 -27.20 -8.68
CA GLU A 331 -11.68 -26.29 -7.77
C GLU A 331 -12.07 -26.48 -6.29
N ASP A 332 -13.37 -26.67 -6.03
CA ASP A 332 -13.94 -26.91 -4.69
C ASP A 332 -13.48 -28.23 -4.05
N GLN A 333 -12.99 -29.17 -4.85
CA GLN A 333 -12.43 -30.45 -4.39
C GLN A 333 -10.89 -30.44 -4.37
N SER A 334 -10.27 -29.67 -5.26
CA SER A 334 -8.82 -29.67 -5.45
C SER A 334 -8.08 -29.10 -4.24
N LEU A 335 -8.52 -27.93 -3.74
CA LEU A 335 -7.85 -27.25 -2.63
C LEU A 335 -7.91 -28.06 -1.31
N PRO A 336 -9.06 -28.58 -0.86
CA PRO A 336 -9.11 -29.44 0.33
C PRO A 336 -8.31 -30.73 0.18
N THR A 337 -8.20 -31.25 -1.06
CA THR A 337 -7.43 -32.48 -1.33
C THR A 337 -5.95 -32.25 -1.13
N VAL A 338 -5.38 -31.20 -1.73
CA VAL A 338 -3.93 -30.96 -1.67
C VAL A 338 -3.45 -30.54 -0.28
N LEU A 339 -4.34 -29.98 0.55
CA LEU A 339 -4.06 -29.63 1.96
C LEU A 339 -4.41 -30.76 2.95
N ASN A 340 -4.84 -31.92 2.47
CA ASN A 340 -5.15 -33.06 3.35
C ASN A 340 -3.84 -33.72 3.83
N PRO A 341 -3.63 -33.96 5.14
CA PRO A 341 -2.43 -34.63 5.65
C PRO A 341 -2.18 -36.03 5.08
N LYS A 342 -3.22 -36.70 4.56
CA LYS A 342 -3.11 -38.02 3.91
C LYS A 342 -2.71 -37.92 2.44
N PHE A 343 -2.74 -36.73 1.85
CA PHE A 343 -2.40 -36.53 0.45
C PHE A 343 -0.88 -36.53 0.26
N ASN A 344 -0.43 -37.22 -0.77
CA ASN A 344 0.97 -37.29 -1.14
C ASN A 344 1.18 -36.66 -2.54
N PRO A 345 1.67 -35.42 -2.64
CA PRO A 345 1.91 -34.78 -3.94
C PRO A 345 2.96 -35.49 -4.80
N ALA A 346 3.80 -36.36 -4.21
CA ALA A 346 4.76 -37.17 -4.97
C ALA A 346 4.12 -38.34 -5.72
N THR A 347 2.86 -38.68 -5.44
CA THR A 347 2.16 -39.81 -6.09
C THR A 347 1.12 -39.40 -7.11
N VAL A 348 0.48 -38.23 -6.96
CA VAL A 348 -0.50 -37.73 -7.91
C VAL A 348 -0.49 -36.20 -8.00
N ALA A 349 -0.55 -35.64 -9.21
CA ALA A 349 -0.85 -34.24 -9.45
C ALA A 349 -2.37 -34.02 -9.59
N VAL A 350 -2.89 -32.99 -8.92
CA VAL A 350 -4.29 -32.57 -9.03
C VAL A 350 -4.36 -31.35 -9.95
N PHE A 351 -5.17 -31.44 -10.99
CA PHE A 351 -5.43 -30.35 -11.93
C PHE A 351 -6.89 -29.93 -11.86
N ASP A 352 -7.17 -28.65 -12.10
CA ASP A 352 -8.53 -28.21 -12.36
C ASP A 352 -9.09 -28.88 -13.63
N THR A 353 -10.40 -29.14 -13.65
CA THR A 353 -11.08 -29.74 -14.81
C THR A 353 -10.88 -28.97 -16.12
N SER A 354 -10.71 -27.65 -16.07
CA SER A 354 -10.46 -26.80 -17.24
C SER A 354 -9.00 -26.82 -17.74
N ALA A 355 -8.07 -27.38 -16.97
CA ALA A 355 -6.66 -27.39 -17.32
C ALA A 355 -6.42 -28.19 -18.62
N ALA A 356 -5.66 -27.60 -19.54
CA ALA A 356 -5.28 -28.19 -20.83
C ALA A 356 -4.15 -29.23 -20.70
N VAL A 357 -4.32 -30.18 -19.78
CA VAL A 357 -3.39 -31.29 -19.52
C VAL A 357 -4.08 -32.61 -19.90
N SER A 358 -3.38 -33.48 -20.62
CA SER A 358 -3.85 -34.82 -20.99
C SER A 358 -3.07 -35.88 -20.21
N PRO A 359 -3.70 -37.00 -19.83
CA PRO A 359 -3.04 -38.15 -19.21
C PRO A 359 -1.83 -38.68 -19.98
#